data_AF-A0A7X0WH07-F1
#
_entry.id   AF-A0A7X0WH07-F1
#
_cell.length_a   1.000
_cell.length_b   1.000
_cell.length_c   1.000
_cell.angle_alpha   90.00
_cell.angle_beta   90.00
_cell.angle_gamma   90.00
#
_symmetry.space_group_name_H-M   'P 1'
#
loop_
_entity.id
_entity.type
_entity.pdbx_description
1 polymer ?
#
loop_
_entity_poly.entity_id
_entity_poly.type
_entity_poly.pdbx_seq_one_letter_code
_entity_poly.pdbx_strand_id
1 'polypeptide(L)'
;MKQLTELRLNRGRTISNLEGLQYATNLQTLSAVGGSGNDIRDISPLAHLTKLNGLNLTGNAYLSDVRSLATMTGLKTVRADGCAIQQVPDLSALKQLEILSMIRNQIQSADFAATVSPSIKELSLSYNEISDASPLAGIHNSKITLNVNHILDTSMLDWESNTIESYAQQITLPVQKTGPSQLTLANPVLSIRGEALPPYRVEDNGIYQEASHQFIWSTLPTQPTGHVSFSFWEISEKGAPYSHSGSITVPYEVVAAAPVTVRYVDTSGNTVA
;
A
#
# COMPACT_ATOMS: atom_id res chain seq x y z
N MET A 1 -9.11 24.29 -31.64
CA MET A 1 -9.26 23.51 -30.39
C MET A 1 -10.58 22.73 -30.30
N LYS A 2 -11.75 23.30 -30.66
CA LYS A 2 -13.05 22.61 -30.51
C LYS A 2 -13.26 21.32 -31.33
N GLN A 3 -12.41 21.00 -32.31
CA GLN A 3 -12.50 19.73 -33.06
C GLN A 3 -11.58 18.63 -32.49
N LEU A 4 -10.72 18.97 -31.53
CA LEU A 4 -9.75 18.03 -30.98
C LEU A 4 -10.47 17.08 -30.01
N THR A 5 -10.53 15.80 -30.37
CA THR A 5 -11.14 14.73 -29.55
C THR A 5 -10.08 13.80 -28.95
N GLU A 6 -8.92 13.66 -29.58
CA GLU A 6 -7.83 12.85 -29.09
C GLU A 6 -6.50 13.59 -29.25
N LEU A 7 -5.67 13.53 -28.21
CA LEU A 7 -4.32 14.09 -28.23
C LEU A 7 -3.33 13.09 -27.66
N ARG A 8 -2.34 12.70 -28.47
CA ARG A 8 -1.21 11.87 -28.06
C ARG A 8 0.08 12.67 -28.12
N LEU A 9 0.75 12.79 -26.98
CA LEU A 9 1.96 13.57 -26.77
C LEU A 9 3.20 12.67 -26.54
N ASN A 10 3.16 11.42 -27.01
CA ASN A 10 4.11 10.36 -26.65
C ASN A 10 5.40 10.33 -27.52
N ARG A 11 5.75 11.42 -28.20
CA ARG A 11 6.93 11.46 -29.11
C ARG A 11 7.77 12.73 -28.92
N GLY A 12 8.56 12.80 -27.85
CA GLY A 12 9.71 13.71 -27.78
C GLY A 12 9.38 15.18 -27.65
N ARG A 13 8.24 15.54 -27.05
CA ARG A 13 7.74 16.93 -27.09
C ARG A 13 8.16 17.81 -25.90
N THR A 14 8.94 17.28 -24.95
CA THR A 14 9.39 18.01 -23.75
C THR A 14 8.28 18.84 -23.11
N ILE A 15 7.06 18.28 -23.05
CA ILE A 15 5.90 19.01 -22.59
C ILE A 15 5.89 18.96 -21.07
N SER A 16 5.94 20.14 -20.45
CA SER A 16 5.83 20.29 -19.01
C SER A 16 4.58 21.04 -18.58
N ASN A 17 3.88 21.69 -19.52
CA ASN A 17 2.72 22.51 -19.26
C ASN A 17 1.57 22.14 -20.23
N LEU A 18 0.36 22.00 -19.69
CA LEU A 18 -0.87 21.70 -20.41
C LEU A 18 -1.76 22.92 -20.66
N GLU A 19 -1.30 24.12 -20.30
CA GLU A 19 -1.97 25.38 -20.61
C GLU A 19 -2.35 25.48 -22.09
N GLY A 20 -3.53 26.04 -22.34
CA GLY A 20 -4.23 26.02 -23.61
C GLY A 20 -5.20 24.84 -23.76
N LEU A 21 -4.95 23.68 -23.14
CA LEU A 21 -5.86 22.52 -23.26
C LEU A 21 -7.23 22.75 -22.61
N GLN A 22 -7.38 23.71 -21.70
CA GLN A 22 -8.67 24.12 -21.14
C GLN A 22 -9.68 24.52 -22.23
N TYR A 23 -9.21 24.95 -23.41
CA TYR A 23 -10.06 25.32 -24.54
C TYR A 23 -10.41 24.16 -25.48
N ALA A 24 -9.82 22.97 -25.27
CA ALA A 24 -10.11 21.75 -26.03
C ALA A 24 -11.33 21.01 -25.45
N THR A 25 -12.47 21.69 -25.35
CA THR A 25 -13.67 21.21 -24.65
C THR A 25 -14.33 19.95 -25.23
N ASN A 26 -13.86 19.47 -26.39
CA ASN A 26 -14.30 18.21 -27.00
C ASN A 26 -13.28 17.08 -26.86
N LEU A 27 -12.19 17.30 -26.15
CA LEU A 27 -11.16 16.29 -25.89
C LEU A 27 -11.76 15.14 -25.06
N GLN A 28 -11.62 13.94 -25.59
CA GLN A 28 -12.09 12.68 -25.02
C GLN A 28 -10.93 11.85 -24.48
N THR A 29 -9.78 11.91 -25.13
CA THR A 29 -8.60 11.15 -24.72
C THR A 29 -7.35 12.03 -24.76
N LEU A 30 -6.60 12.01 -23.65
CA LEU A 30 -5.26 12.59 -23.54
C LEU A 30 -4.28 11.50 -23.12
N SER A 31 -3.24 11.29 -23.93
CA SER A 31 -2.08 10.48 -23.56
C SER A 31 -0.83 11.33 -23.63
N ALA A 32 -0.17 11.52 -22.50
CA ALA A 32 1.02 12.32 -22.36
C ALA A 32 2.02 11.63 -21.42
N VAL A 33 2.65 10.57 -21.95
CA VAL A 33 3.56 9.70 -21.19
C VAL A 33 4.93 10.37 -21.01
N GLY A 34 5.45 10.43 -19.78
CA GLY A 34 6.72 11.08 -19.44
C GLY A 34 7.95 10.39 -20.02
N GLY A 35 7.92 9.06 -20.21
CA GLY A 35 8.98 8.31 -20.90
C GLY A 35 9.24 8.73 -22.36
N SER A 36 8.41 9.62 -22.91
CA SER A 36 8.64 10.26 -24.20
C SER A 36 9.33 11.64 -24.10
N GLY A 37 9.90 11.97 -22.94
CA GLY A 37 10.54 13.24 -22.64
C GLY A 37 9.61 14.29 -22.04
N ASN A 38 8.34 13.98 -21.74
CA ASN A 38 7.44 14.91 -21.06
C ASN A 38 7.73 14.94 -19.55
N ASP A 39 7.43 16.08 -18.93
CA ASP A 39 7.58 16.34 -17.50
C ASP A 39 6.40 17.18 -17.02
N ILE A 40 5.19 16.65 -17.17
CA ILE A 40 3.96 17.33 -16.76
C ILE A 40 3.91 17.34 -15.24
N ARG A 41 3.76 18.53 -14.65
CA ARG A 41 3.68 18.71 -13.19
C ARG A 41 2.32 19.24 -12.72
N ASP A 42 1.53 19.78 -13.64
CA ASP A 42 0.21 20.33 -13.36
C ASP A 42 -0.81 19.84 -14.40
N ILE A 43 -1.93 19.33 -13.89
CA ILE A 43 -3.08 18.85 -14.67
C ILE A 43 -4.32 19.72 -14.49
N SER A 44 -4.23 20.82 -13.73
CA SER A 44 -5.31 21.77 -13.52
C SER A 44 -5.92 22.35 -14.80
N PRO A 45 -5.19 22.52 -15.93
CA PRO A 45 -5.80 22.95 -17.19
C PRO A 45 -6.84 21.96 -17.75
N LEU A 46 -6.85 20.70 -17.27
CA LEU A 46 -7.78 19.65 -17.69
C LEU A 46 -9.06 19.60 -16.85
N ALA A 47 -9.12 20.31 -15.71
CA ALA A 47 -10.12 20.12 -14.66
C ALA A 47 -11.58 20.29 -15.13
N HIS A 48 -11.81 21.10 -16.17
CA HIS A 48 -13.14 21.39 -16.73
C HIS A 48 -13.48 20.60 -18.01
N LEU A 49 -12.60 19.69 -18.45
CA LEU A 49 -12.83 18.91 -19.67
C LEU A 49 -13.76 17.73 -19.40
N THR A 50 -15.06 18.00 -19.25
CA THR A 50 -16.09 17.02 -18.87
C THR A 50 -16.31 15.88 -19.87
N LYS A 51 -15.79 16.01 -21.10
CA LYS A 51 -15.82 14.93 -22.12
C LYS A 51 -14.60 14.01 -22.07
N LEU A 52 -13.57 14.38 -21.31
CA LEU A 52 -12.35 13.60 -21.17
C LEU A 52 -12.65 12.33 -20.39
N ASN A 53 -12.58 11.20 -21.08
CA ASN A 53 -12.85 9.87 -20.51
C ASN A 53 -11.60 9.01 -20.39
N GLY A 54 -10.54 9.29 -21.14
CA GLY A 54 -9.24 8.63 -21.03
C GLY A 54 -8.11 9.61 -20.72
N LEU A 55 -7.40 9.38 -19.61
CA LEU A 55 -6.23 10.15 -19.21
C LEU A 55 -5.06 9.22 -18.90
N ASN A 56 -3.96 9.38 -19.63
CA ASN A 56 -2.72 8.66 -19.38
C ASN A 56 -1.56 9.64 -19.20
N LEU A 57 -1.02 9.67 -17.98
CA LEU A 57 0.06 10.52 -17.48
C LEU A 57 1.25 9.68 -17.00
N THR A 58 1.31 8.39 -17.35
CA THR A 58 2.37 7.47 -16.88
C THR A 58 3.76 8.04 -17.13
N GLY A 59 4.64 7.93 -16.13
CA GLY A 59 6.05 8.28 -16.20
C GLY A 59 6.36 9.77 -16.10
N ASN A 60 5.39 10.63 -15.77
CA ASN A 60 5.67 12.03 -15.41
C ASN A 60 6.17 12.08 -13.96
N ALA A 61 7.45 11.78 -13.77
CA ALA A 61 8.06 11.50 -12.45
C ALA A 61 7.98 12.65 -11.42
N TYR A 62 7.64 13.86 -11.84
CA TYR A 62 7.49 15.02 -10.96
C TYR A 62 6.02 15.46 -10.76
N LEU A 63 5.06 14.73 -11.33
CA LEU A 63 3.64 14.91 -11.03
C LEU A 63 3.33 14.33 -9.65
N SER A 64 3.02 15.20 -8.70
CA SER A 64 2.69 14.82 -7.31
C SER A 64 1.31 15.29 -6.88
N ASP A 65 0.89 16.46 -7.34
CA ASP A 65 -0.44 17.01 -7.08
C ASP A 65 -1.45 16.59 -8.17
N VAL A 66 -2.40 15.75 -7.78
CA VAL A 66 -3.49 15.28 -8.63
C VAL A 66 -4.87 15.72 -8.12
N ARG A 67 -4.95 16.75 -7.27
CA ARG A 67 -6.22 17.23 -6.69
C ARG A 67 -7.27 17.58 -7.75
N SER A 68 -6.85 18.06 -8.92
CA SER A 68 -7.75 18.37 -10.03
C SER A 68 -8.51 17.17 -10.58
N LEU A 69 -8.07 15.93 -10.33
CA LEU A 69 -8.83 14.74 -10.73
C LEU A 69 -10.25 14.75 -10.14
N ALA A 70 -10.43 15.25 -8.93
CA ALA A 70 -11.72 15.27 -8.22
C ALA A 70 -12.86 15.97 -8.98
N THR A 71 -12.56 16.84 -9.94
CA THR A 71 -13.59 17.56 -10.72
C THR A 71 -13.79 17.00 -12.13
N MET A 72 -12.98 16.03 -12.55
CA MET A 72 -12.95 15.51 -13.92
C MET A 72 -13.96 14.38 -14.12
N THR A 73 -15.25 14.71 -13.99
CA THR A 73 -16.38 13.77 -13.88
C THR A 73 -16.61 12.85 -15.08
N GLY A 74 -16.02 13.16 -16.24
CA GLY A 74 -16.11 12.34 -17.44
C GLY A 74 -15.15 11.15 -17.47
N LEU A 75 -14.19 11.08 -16.54
CA LEU A 75 -13.12 10.09 -16.56
C LEU A 75 -13.65 8.67 -16.35
N LYS A 76 -13.23 7.78 -17.24
CA LYS A 76 -13.42 6.33 -17.16
C LYS A 76 -12.13 5.57 -16.94
N THR A 77 -11.03 6.11 -17.45
CA THR A 77 -9.70 5.51 -17.34
C THR A 77 -8.68 6.57 -16.96
N VAL A 78 -7.97 6.32 -15.86
CA VAL A 78 -6.83 7.12 -15.41
C VAL A 78 -5.63 6.19 -15.24
N ARG A 79 -4.52 6.52 -15.89
CA ARG A 79 -3.21 5.92 -15.65
C ARG A 79 -2.21 7.00 -15.27
N ALA A 80 -1.65 6.91 -14.08
CA ALA A 80 -0.65 7.82 -13.54
C ALA A 80 0.49 7.03 -12.87
N ASP A 81 0.93 5.95 -13.52
CA ASP A 81 1.99 5.10 -12.99
C ASP A 81 3.34 5.80 -13.06
N GLY A 82 4.26 5.52 -12.13
CA GLY A 82 5.62 6.08 -12.16
C GLY A 82 5.64 7.60 -12.07
N CYS A 83 4.75 8.17 -11.27
CA CYS A 83 4.73 9.59 -10.92
C CYS A 83 5.29 9.76 -9.50
N ALA A 84 5.06 10.90 -8.85
CA ALA A 84 5.43 11.17 -7.47
C ALA A 84 4.20 11.44 -6.58
N ILE A 85 3.10 10.73 -6.86
CA ILE A 85 1.82 10.94 -6.16
C ILE A 85 1.92 10.34 -4.76
N GLN A 86 1.58 11.15 -3.75
CA GLN A 86 1.52 10.72 -2.35
C GLN A 86 0.08 10.70 -1.81
N GLN A 87 -0.77 11.57 -2.35
CA GLN A 87 -2.13 11.76 -1.89
C GLN A 87 -3.07 11.78 -3.10
N VAL A 88 -4.12 10.97 -3.03
CA VAL A 88 -5.17 10.93 -4.04
C VAL A 88 -6.39 11.63 -3.44
N PRO A 89 -7.01 12.60 -4.13
CA PRO A 89 -8.18 13.27 -3.59
C PRO A 89 -9.38 12.31 -3.52
N ASP A 90 -10.44 12.73 -2.84
CA ASP A 90 -11.75 12.10 -2.96
C ASP A 90 -12.18 12.06 -4.44
N LEU A 91 -12.48 10.85 -4.95
CA LEU A 91 -12.87 10.61 -6.33
C LEU A 91 -14.37 10.31 -6.48
N SER A 92 -15.18 10.61 -5.47
CA SER A 92 -16.62 10.35 -5.44
C SER A 92 -17.38 10.99 -6.60
N ALA A 93 -16.87 12.07 -7.20
CA ALA A 93 -17.49 12.70 -8.36
C ALA A 93 -17.27 11.92 -9.68
N LEU A 94 -16.28 11.02 -9.75
CA LEU A 94 -15.92 10.25 -10.95
C LEU A 94 -16.76 8.96 -11.03
N LYS A 95 -18.08 9.12 -11.12
CA LYS A 95 -19.07 8.02 -11.12
C LYS A 95 -18.92 7.02 -12.29
N GLN A 96 -18.06 7.32 -13.26
CA GLN A 96 -17.81 6.48 -14.43
C GLN A 96 -16.41 5.87 -14.42
N LEU A 97 -15.63 6.05 -13.35
CA LEU A 97 -14.25 5.55 -13.29
C LEU A 97 -14.27 4.01 -13.22
N GLU A 98 -13.76 3.37 -14.27
CA GLU A 98 -13.67 1.92 -14.41
C GLU A 98 -12.25 1.41 -14.20
N ILE A 99 -11.24 2.20 -14.58
CA ILE A 99 -9.82 1.81 -14.49
C ILE A 99 -9.04 2.94 -13.83
N LEU A 100 -8.39 2.61 -12.72
CA LEU A 100 -7.44 3.48 -12.04
C LEU A 100 -6.12 2.76 -11.81
N SER A 101 -5.05 3.26 -12.43
CA SER A 101 -3.70 2.75 -12.23
C SER A 101 -2.80 3.86 -11.71
N MET A 102 -2.21 3.63 -10.53
CA MET A 102 -1.24 4.51 -9.87
C MET A 102 -0.05 3.68 -9.36
N ILE A 103 0.41 2.74 -10.18
CA ILE A 103 1.54 1.86 -9.85
C ILE A 103 2.83 2.68 -9.71
N ARG A 104 3.75 2.31 -8.81
CA ARG A 104 5.05 3.00 -8.63
C ARG A 104 4.87 4.48 -8.31
N ASN A 105 4.15 4.74 -7.22
CA ASN A 105 4.01 6.07 -6.61
C ASN A 105 4.44 5.98 -5.14
N GLN A 106 4.05 6.96 -4.31
CA GLN A 106 4.39 7.06 -2.88
C GLN A 106 3.10 7.16 -2.04
N ILE A 107 2.04 6.47 -2.47
CA ILE A 107 0.72 6.54 -1.83
C ILE A 107 0.77 5.75 -0.53
N GLN A 108 0.40 6.39 0.58
CA GLN A 108 0.37 5.76 1.91
C GLN A 108 -1.06 5.40 2.35
N SER A 109 -2.05 6.19 1.92
CA SER A 109 -3.46 5.96 2.24
C SER A 109 -4.26 5.65 0.97
N ALA A 110 -5.09 4.62 1.06
CA ALA A 110 -6.05 4.24 0.04
C ALA A 110 -7.47 4.73 0.32
N ASP A 111 -7.68 5.74 1.18
CA ASP A 111 -9.01 6.22 1.59
C ASP A 111 -9.93 6.58 0.41
N PHE A 112 -9.36 7.06 -0.70
CA PHE A 112 -10.11 7.34 -1.93
C PHE A 112 -10.81 6.09 -2.51
N ALA A 113 -10.34 4.88 -2.21
CA ALA A 113 -10.88 3.63 -2.72
C ALA A 113 -12.35 3.41 -2.29
N ALA A 114 -12.72 3.90 -1.10
CA ALA A 114 -14.10 3.86 -0.62
C ALA A 114 -15.06 4.70 -1.49
N THR A 115 -14.53 5.61 -2.32
CA THR A 115 -15.30 6.57 -3.12
C THR A 115 -15.50 6.16 -4.58
N VAL A 116 -14.76 5.16 -5.07
CA VAL A 116 -14.77 4.72 -6.49
C VAL A 116 -15.62 3.48 -6.76
N SER A 117 -16.17 2.85 -5.72
CA SER A 117 -17.17 1.79 -5.83
C SER A 117 -18.54 2.38 -6.22
N PRO A 118 -19.39 1.69 -7.02
CA PRO A 118 -19.19 0.36 -7.60
C PRO A 118 -18.69 0.39 -9.06
N SER A 119 -18.25 1.53 -9.58
CA SER A 119 -17.91 1.66 -11.01
C SER A 119 -16.54 1.06 -11.36
N ILE A 120 -15.62 1.01 -10.39
CA ILE A 120 -14.27 0.52 -10.59
C ILE A 120 -14.30 -0.97 -10.99
N LYS A 121 -13.47 -1.32 -11.97
CA LYS A 121 -13.26 -2.70 -12.46
C LYS A 121 -11.82 -3.12 -12.33
N GLU A 122 -10.89 -2.16 -12.41
CA GLU A 122 -9.46 -2.37 -12.21
C GLU A 122 -8.87 -1.26 -11.36
N LEU A 123 -8.31 -1.63 -10.20
CA LEU A 123 -7.58 -0.76 -9.30
C LEU A 123 -6.17 -1.29 -9.12
N SER A 124 -5.18 -0.55 -9.61
CA SER A 124 -3.78 -0.93 -9.55
C SER A 124 -2.96 0.05 -8.71
N LEU A 125 -2.54 -0.41 -7.54
CA LEU A 125 -1.81 0.35 -6.51
C LEU A 125 -0.49 -0.35 -6.11
N SER A 126 -0.01 -1.27 -6.95
CA SER A 126 1.26 -1.96 -6.71
C SER A 126 2.44 -0.97 -6.66
N TYR A 127 3.48 -1.28 -5.89
CA TYR A 127 4.65 -0.42 -5.67
C TYR A 127 4.27 0.95 -5.10
N ASN A 128 3.67 0.94 -3.91
CA ASN A 128 3.34 2.13 -3.12
C ASN A 128 3.76 1.87 -1.66
N GLU A 129 3.27 2.68 -0.72
CA GLU A 129 3.58 2.62 0.71
C GLU A 129 2.31 2.34 1.54
N ILE A 130 1.33 1.63 0.98
CA ILE A 130 0.05 1.38 1.64
C ILE A 130 0.22 0.32 2.73
N SER A 131 -0.21 0.62 3.95
CA SER A 131 -0.24 -0.34 5.06
C SER A 131 -1.64 -0.80 5.47
N ASP A 132 -2.66 0.01 5.16
CA ASP A 132 -4.06 -0.26 5.49
C ASP A 132 -4.88 -0.48 4.21
N ALA A 133 -5.38 -1.71 4.05
CA ALA A 133 -6.24 -2.09 2.93
C ALA A 133 -7.73 -1.94 3.25
N SER A 134 -8.11 -1.57 4.47
CA SER A 134 -9.52 -1.47 4.88
C SER A 134 -10.40 -0.54 4.03
N PRO A 135 -9.89 0.57 3.45
CA PRO A 135 -10.70 1.39 2.55
C PRO A 135 -11.17 0.67 1.28
N LEU A 136 -10.57 -0.48 0.93
CA LEU A 136 -10.94 -1.28 -0.24
C LEU A 136 -12.06 -2.29 0.07
N ALA A 137 -12.51 -2.42 1.32
CA ALA A 137 -13.48 -3.44 1.74
C ALA A 137 -14.82 -3.40 0.97
N GLY A 138 -15.23 -2.22 0.50
CA GLY A 138 -16.47 -2.00 -0.27
C GLY A 138 -16.32 -2.13 -1.79
N ILE A 139 -15.15 -2.53 -2.30
CA ILE A 139 -14.94 -2.80 -3.72
C ILE A 139 -15.32 -4.25 -4.00
N HIS A 140 -16.11 -4.46 -5.05
CA HIS A 140 -16.61 -5.78 -5.45
C HIS A 140 -16.42 -5.96 -6.96
N ASN A 141 -16.38 -7.22 -7.43
CA ASN A 141 -16.30 -7.59 -8.84
C ASN A 141 -15.17 -6.88 -9.63
N SER A 142 -14.02 -6.67 -8.98
CA SER A 142 -12.91 -5.90 -9.51
C SER A 142 -11.61 -6.71 -9.52
N LYS A 143 -10.67 -6.30 -10.37
CA LYS A 143 -9.26 -6.67 -10.26
C LYS A 143 -8.54 -5.63 -9.40
N ILE A 144 -7.92 -6.08 -8.31
CA ILE A 144 -7.17 -5.24 -7.36
C ILE A 144 -5.72 -5.74 -7.30
N THR A 145 -4.76 -4.85 -7.57
CA THR A 145 -3.33 -5.16 -7.42
C THR A 145 -2.67 -4.25 -6.37
N LEU A 146 -2.08 -4.86 -5.36
CA LEU A 146 -1.48 -4.24 -4.17
C LEU A 146 -0.05 -4.75 -3.93
N ASN A 147 0.58 -5.33 -4.96
CA ASN A 147 1.90 -5.94 -4.83
C ASN A 147 2.93 -4.92 -4.36
N VAL A 148 3.89 -5.34 -3.53
CA VAL A 148 4.96 -4.44 -3.04
C VAL A 148 4.38 -3.20 -2.34
N ASN A 149 3.75 -3.44 -1.21
CA ASN A 149 3.25 -2.46 -0.24
C ASN A 149 3.63 -2.94 1.19
N HIS A 150 2.95 -2.44 2.23
CA HIS A 150 3.19 -2.74 3.64
C HIS A 150 1.98 -3.41 4.32
N ILE A 151 1.20 -4.20 3.57
CA ILE A 151 -0.10 -4.72 4.03
C ILE A 151 0.08 -6.03 4.82
N LEU A 152 -0.52 -6.10 6.01
CA LEU A 152 -0.54 -7.29 6.89
C LEU A 152 -1.90 -8.00 6.93
N ASP A 153 -2.97 -7.28 6.62
CA ASP A 153 -4.34 -7.74 6.77
C ASP A 153 -5.13 -7.40 5.50
N THR A 154 -5.66 -8.45 4.88
CA THR A 154 -6.52 -8.43 3.71
C THR A 154 -7.86 -9.12 3.99
N SER A 155 -8.12 -9.52 5.23
CA SER A 155 -9.29 -10.32 5.62
C SER A 155 -10.62 -9.59 5.41
N MET A 156 -10.59 -8.26 5.41
CA MET A 156 -11.75 -7.41 5.15
C MET A 156 -12.11 -7.28 3.67
N LEU A 157 -11.24 -7.70 2.76
CA LEU A 157 -11.46 -7.57 1.34
C LEU A 157 -12.42 -8.66 0.85
N ASP A 158 -13.34 -8.28 -0.06
CA ASP A 158 -14.20 -9.25 -0.74
C ASP A 158 -13.41 -10.07 -1.76
N TRP A 159 -12.71 -11.09 -1.29
CA TRP A 159 -11.96 -12.02 -2.11
C TRP A 159 -12.85 -12.98 -2.91
N GLU A 160 -14.14 -13.12 -2.57
CA GLU A 160 -15.05 -14.02 -3.30
C GLU A 160 -15.40 -13.44 -4.68
N SER A 161 -15.64 -12.13 -4.77
CA SER A 161 -15.98 -11.46 -6.03
C SER A 161 -14.79 -10.78 -6.73
N ASN A 162 -13.73 -10.42 -6.00
CA ASN A 162 -12.57 -9.74 -6.56
C ASN A 162 -11.43 -10.68 -6.90
N THR A 163 -10.67 -10.35 -7.95
CA THR A 163 -9.31 -10.87 -8.13
C THR A 163 -8.34 -10.00 -7.35
N ILE A 164 -7.63 -10.56 -6.37
CA ILE A 164 -6.74 -9.81 -5.47
C ILE A 164 -5.31 -10.35 -5.58
N GLU A 165 -4.42 -9.46 -5.99
CA GLU A 165 -2.98 -9.71 -6.10
C GLU A 165 -2.26 -8.82 -5.07
N SER A 166 -1.73 -9.40 -3.99
CA SER A 166 -1.08 -8.68 -2.89
C SER A 166 0.24 -9.34 -2.48
N TYR A 167 1.07 -9.73 -3.44
CA TYR A 167 2.34 -10.42 -3.17
C TYR A 167 3.51 -9.47 -2.94
N ALA A 168 4.58 -10.02 -2.37
CA ALA A 168 5.84 -9.33 -2.08
C ALA A 168 5.67 -8.08 -1.20
N GLN A 169 4.78 -8.13 -0.20
CA GLN A 169 4.71 -7.11 0.84
C GLN A 169 6.04 -7.05 1.62
N GLN A 170 6.43 -5.86 2.04
CA GLN A 170 7.66 -5.64 2.81
C GLN A 170 7.33 -4.84 4.06
N ILE A 171 7.27 -5.49 5.22
CA ILE A 171 6.84 -4.84 6.46
C ILE A 171 8.02 -4.76 7.41
N THR A 172 8.20 -3.61 8.05
CA THR A 172 9.08 -3.47 9.23
C THR A 172 8.21 -3.12 10.43
N LEU A 173 8.20 -3.99 11.44
CA LEU A 173 7.46 -3.73 12.67
C LEU A 173 8.16 -2.68 13.53
N PRO A 174 7.44 -2.05 14.48
CA PRO A 174 8.08 -1.26 15.52
C PRO A 174 9.12 -2.08 16.30
N VAL A 175 10.12 -1.40 16.88
CA VAL A 175 11.16 -2.04 17.69
C VAL A 175 10.55 -2.79 18.87
N GLN A 176 10.86 -4.08 18.96
CA GLN A 176 10.44 -4.95 20.05
C GLN A 176 11.45 -4.89 21.20
N LYS A 177 11.01 -4.53 22.40
CA LYS A 177 11.86 -4.59 23.60
C LYS A 177 11.84 -5.99 24.17
N THR A 178 13.02 -6.54 24.45
CA THR A 178 13.16 -7.93 24.86
C THR A 178 14.20 -8.11 25.97
N GLY A 179 14.09 -9.21 26.72
CA GLY A 179 15.15 -9.66 27.61
C GLY A 179 16.32 -10.28 26.82
N PRO A 180 17.44 -10.60 27.49
CA PRO A 180 18.66 -11.08 26.82
C PRO A 180 18.56 -12.49 26.24
N SER A 181 17.53 -13.26 26.61
CA SER A 181 17.47 -14.69 26.31
C SER A 181 16.46 -15.07 25.22
N GLN A 182 15.40 -14.30 25.05
CA GLN A 182 14.31 -14.70 24.15
C GLN A 182 13.47 -13.51 23.72
N LEU A 183 13.18 -13.42 22.41
CA LEU A 183 12.13 -12.58 21.85
C LEU A 183 10.89 -13.43 21.56
N THR A 184 9.73 -12.95 21.99
CA THR A 184 8.42 -13.52 21.66
C THR A 184 7.57 -12.47 20.96
N LEU A 185 6.93 -12.85 19.86
CA LEU A 185 6.09 -11.97 19.04
C LEU A 185 4.78 -12.68 18.71
N ALA A 186 3.64 -12.04 18.98
CA ALA A 186 2.35 -12.52 18.48
C ALA A 186 2.26 -12.32 16.97
N ASN A 187 1.70 -13.29 16.24
CA ASN A 187 1.63 -13.22 14.80
C ASN A 187 0.70 -12.09 14.33
N PRO A 188 1.21 -11.07 13.64
CA PRO A 188 0.41 -9.91 13.23
C PRO A 188 -0.29 -10.13 11.89
N VAL A 189 -0.01 -11.22 11.17
CA VAL A 189 -0.53 -11.47 9.83
C VAL A 189 -1.85 -12.23 9.92
N LEU A 190 -2.88 -11.73 9.25
CA LEU A 190 -4.19 -12.39 9.16
C LEU A 190 -4.37 -13.06 7.80
N SER A 191 -5.03 -14.21 7.82
CA SER A 191 -5.50 -14.93 6.64
C SER A 191 -6.75 -14.26 6.06
N ILE A 192 -7.20 -14.71 4.88
CA ILE A 192 -8.50 -14.28 4.30
C ILE A 192 -9.70 -14.52 5.21
N ARG A 193 -9.57 -15.33 6.26
CA ARG A 193 -10.64 -15.63 7.23
C ARG A 193 -10.56 -14.78 8.50
N GLY A 194 -9.58 -13.89 8.61
CA GLY A 194 -9.33 -13.10 9.81
C GLY A 194 -8.65 -13.89 10.95
N GLU A 195 -8.18 -15.11 10.67
CA GLU A 195 -7.41 -15.94 11.60
C GLU A 195 -5.91 -15.69 11.41
N ALA A 196 -5.08 -15.90 12.44
CA ALA A 196 -3.63 -15.77 12.32
C ALA A 196 -3.07 -16.69 11.22
N LEU A 197 -2.39 -16.11 10.23
CA LEU A 197 -1.85 -16.85 9.08
C LEU A 197 -0.50 -17.47 9.45
N PRO A 198 -0.33 -18.81 9.49
CA PRO A 198 0.95 -19.42 9.77
C PRO A 198 2.05 -18.93 8.81
N PRO A 199 3.29 -18.72 9.29
CA PRO A 199 4.37 -18.25 8.45
C PRO A 199 4.76 -19.31 7.41
N TYR A 200 5.17 -18.84 6.24
CA TYR A 200 5.81 -19.68 5.24
C TYR A 200 7.21 -20.11 5.68
N ARG A 201 7.96 -19.17 6.26
CA ARG A 201 9.30 -19.42 6.82
C ARG A 201 9.59 -18.47 7.97
N VAL A 202 10.25 -18.97 9.00
CA VAL A 202 10.82 -18.18 10.10
C VAL A 202 12.33 -18.19 9.96
N GLU A 203 12.95 -17.02 9.94
CA GLU A 203 14.40 -16.87 9.83
C GLU A 203 15.05 -16.84 11.23
N ASP A 204 16.38 -16.74 11.26
CA ASP A 204 17.14 -16.50 12.50
C ASP A 204 16.96 -17.59 13.57
N ASN A 205 16.71 -18.83 13.13
CA ASN A 205 16.39 -19.99 13.98
C ASN A 205 15.14 -19.80 14.86
N GLY A 206 14.21 -18.93 14.45
CA GLY A 206 12.93 -18.77 15.12
C GLY A 206 12.02 -19.97 14.91
N ILE A 207 11.09 -20.14 15.84
CA ILE A 207 10.06 -21.19 15.82
C ILE A 207 8.69 -20.53 15.90
N TYR A 208 7.73 -21.02 15.11
CA TYR A 208 6.33 -20.65 15.24
C TYR A 208 5.57 -21.71 16.05
N GLN A 209 4.88 -21.27 17.10
CA GLN A 209 4.03 -22.11 17.93
C GLN A 209 2.58 -21.97 17.51
N GLU A 210 2.07 -22.98 16.80
CA GLU A 210 0.71 -22.97 16.24
C GLU A 210 -0.37 -22.76 17.31
N ALA A 211 -0.26 -23.43 18.46
CA ALA A 211 -1.29 -23.39 19.51
C ALA A 211 -1.46 -22.01 20.18
N SER A 212 -0.43 -21.18 20.15
CA SER A 212 -0.42 -19.84 20.74
C SER A 212 -0.35 -18.72 19.70
N HIS A 213 -0.16 -19.06 18.42
CA HIS A 213 0.08 -18.13 17.31
C HIS A 213 1.25 -17.16 17.60
N GLN A 214 2.33 -17.68 18.20
CA GLN A 214 3.50 -16.91 18.60
C GLN A 214 4.76 -17.36 17.89
N PHE A 215 5.59 -16.39 17.52
CA PHE A 215 6.98 -16.59 17.16
C PHE A 215 7.87 -16.54 18.39
N ILE A 216 8.88 -17.41 18.44
CA ILE A 216 9.87 -17.45 19.50
C ILE A 216 11.26 -17.54 18.90
N TRP A 217 12.15 -16.61 19.28
CA TRP A 217 13.58 -16.65 19.00
C TRP A 217 14.33 -16.77 20.33
N SER A 218 14.86 -17.96 20.62
CA SER A 218 15.58 -18.26 21.88
C SER A 218 17.08 -18.02 21.81
N THR A 219 17.61 -17.68 20.63
CA THR A 219 19.04 -17.41 20.41
C THR A 219 19.21 -16.05 19.77
N LEU A 220 19.07 -14.99 20.55
CA LEU A 220 19.35 -13.64 20.08
C LEU A 220 20.87 -13.40 20.01
N PRO A 221 21.38 -12.76 18.95
CA PRO A 221 22.73 -12.23 18.91
C PRO A 221 23.09 -11.44 20.18
N THR A 222 24.35 -11.49 20.61
CA THR A 222 24.84 -10.81 21.82
C THR A 222 24.84 -9.27 21.73
N GLN A 223 24.45 -8.71 20.58
CA GLN A 223 24.38 -7.28 20.39
C GLN A 223 23.10 -6.71 21.04
N PRO A 224 23.14 -5.46 21.56
CA PRO A 224 21.99 -4.85 22.22
C PRO A 224 20.83 -4.55 21.26
N THR A 225 21.08 -4.53 19.96
CA THR A 225 20.08 -4.29 18.93
C THR A 225 20.31 -5.21 17.75
N GLY A 226 19.23 -5.59 17.08
CA GLY A 226 19.29 -6.36 15.85
C GLY A 226 17.91 -6.48 15.21
N HIS A 227 17.75 -7.43 14.31
CA HIS A 227 16.45 -7.80 13.79
C HIS A 227 16.36 -9.32 13.63
N VAL A 228 15.13 -9.81 13.62
CA VAL A 228 14.78 -11.14 13.13
C VAL A 228 13.74 -11.01 12.03
N SER A 229 13.49 -12.06 11.28
CA SER A 229 12.50 -12.00 10.20
C SER A 229 11.69 -13.27 10.01
N PHE A 230 10.55 -13.12 9.35
CA PHE A 230 9.73 -14.23 8.87
C PHE A 230 9.01 -13.82 7.59
N SER A 231 8.45 -14.79 6.89
CA SER A 231 7.66 -14.59 5.68
C SER A 231 6.34 -15.33 5.77
N PHE A 232 5.36 -14.87 5.00
CA PHE A 232 4.04 -15.48 4.89
C PHE A 232 3.66 -15.63 3.43
N TRP A 233 2.79 -16.59 3.17
CA TRP A 233 2.26 -16.88 1.85
C TRP A 233 0.89 -17.51 1.97
N GLU A 234 -0.09 -16.94 1.28
CA GLU A 234 -1.44 -17.45 1.19
C GLU A 234 -1.92 -17.33 -0.26
N ILE A 235 -2.51 -18.42 -0.78
CA ILE A 235 -3.21 -18.46 -2.06
C ILE A 235 -4.56 -19.13 -1.86
N SER A 236 -5.58 -18.64 -2.58
CA SER A 236 -6.91 -19.24 -2.59
C SER A 236 -7.52 -19.14 -3.98
N GLU A 237 -8.19 -20.21 -4.38
CA GLU A 237 -8.92 -20.31 -5.64
C GLU A 237 -10.35 -20.78 -5.35
N LYS A 238 -11.24 -19.83 -5.01
CA LYS A 238 -12.68 -20.08 -4.95
C LYS A 238 -13.40 -18.83 -5.43
N GLY A 239 -14.02 -18.90 -6.60
CA GLY A 239 -14.55 -17.73 -7.29
C GLY A 239 -13.45 -17.06 -8.10
N ALA A 240 -12.92 -15.95 -7.59
CA ALA A 240 -11.81 -15.22 -8.19
C ALA A 240 -10.46 -15.56 -7.52
N PRO A 241 -9.32 -15.39 -8.23
CA PRO A 241 -8.00 -15.68 -7.65
C PRO A 241 -7.62 -14.71 -6.53
N TYR A 242 -7.06 -15.24 -5.45
CA TYR A 242 -6.50 -14.47 -4.34
C TYR A 242 -5.05 -14.89 -4.06
N SER A 243 -4.20 -13.91 -3.79
CA SER A 243 -2.83 -14.12 -3.33
C SER A 243 -2.34 -13.02 -2.39
N HIS A 244 -1.70 -13.41 -1.29
CA HIS A 244 -1.10 -12.50 -0.32
C HIS A 244 0.21 -13.09 0.20
N SER A 245 1.31 -12.36 0.07
CA SER A 245 2.62 -12.83 0.53
C SER A 245 3.54 -11.67 0.84
N GLY A 246 4.52 -11.91 1.70
CA GLY A 246 5.48 -10.89 2.07
C GLY A 246 6.52 -11.33 3.07
N SER A 247 7.42 -10.40 3.39
CA SER A 247 8.43 -10.54 4.44
C SER A 247 8.21 -9.50 5.53
N ILE A 248 8.45 -9.91 6.78
CA ILE A 248 8.39 -9.07 7.96
C ILE A 248 9.79 -8.99 8.56
N THR A 249 10.27 -7.77 8.77
CA THR A 249 11.44 -7.47 9.59
C THR A 249 10.98 -7.03 10.97
N VAL A 250 11.52 -7.67 12.00
CA VAL A 250 11.20 -7.42 13.40
C VAL A 250 12.47 -6.89 14.08
N PRO A 251 12.68 -5.56 14.11
CA PRO A 251 13.79 -5.00 14.87
C PRO A 251 13.57 -5.22 16.37
N TYR A 252 14.65 -5.45 17.11
CA TYR A 252 14.61 -5.62 18.56
C TYR A 252 15.70 -4.82 19.28
N GLU A 253 15.42 -4.51 20.54
CA GLU A 253 16.34 -3.91 21.50
C GLU A 253 16.35 -4.76 22.78
N VAL A 254 17.52 -5.27 23.14
CA VAL A 254 17.73 -6.02 24.39
C VAL A 254 17.86 -5.02 25.53
N VAL A 255 16.89 -5.02 26.42
CA VAL A 255 16.91 -4.18 27.62
C VAL A 255 17.44 -5.01 28.77
N ALA A 256 18.56 -4.58 29.34
CA ALA A 256 19.08 -5.17 30.58
C ALA A 256 18.03 -5.02 31.68
N ALA A 257 17.70 -6.11 32.37
CA ALA A 257 16.87 -6.02 33.56
C ALA A 257 17.58 -5.09 34.57
N ALA A 258 16.85 -4.11 35.11
CA ALA A 258 17.38 -3.32 36.21
C ALA A 258 17.79 -4.27 37.35
N PRO A 259 18.95 -4.08 38.00
CA PRO A 259 19.37 -4.94 39.08
C PRO A 259 18.31 -4.91 40.19
N VAL A 260 17.67 -6.06 40.43
CA VAL A 260 16.76 -6.22 41.57
C VAL A 260 17.63 -6.25 42.81
N THR A 261 17.59 -5.18 43.60
CA THR A 261 18.27 -5.15 44.90
C THR A 261 17.37 -5.83 45.92
N VAL A 262 17.65 -7.09 46.24
CA VAL A 262 17.01 -7.78 47.36
C VAL A 262 17.61 -7.23 48.66
N ARG A 263 16.79 -6.58 49.49
CA ARG A 263 17.18 -6.21 50.86
C ARG A 263 16.53 -7.20 51.82
N TYR A 264 17.34 -7.92 52.59
CA TYR A 264 16.83 -8.65 53.74
C TYR A 264 16.51 -7.62 54.82
N VAL A 265 15.28 -7.65 55.32
CA VAL A 265 14.87 -6.82 56.46
C VAL A 265 14.45 -7.71 57.61
N ASP A 266 14.79 -7.32 58.83
CA ASP A 266 14.27 -7.98 60.03
C ASP A 266 12.77 -7.71 60.20
N THR A 267 12.14 -8.34 61.18
CA THR A 267 10.71 -8.14 61.48
C THR A 267 10.36 -6.72 61.93
N SER A 268 11.36 -5.88 62.20
CA SER A 268 11.22 -4.47 62.54
C SER A 268 11.48 -3.54 61.34
N GLY A 269 11.79 -4.09 60.16
CA GLY A 269 12.05 -3.34 58.93
C GLY A 269 13.51 -2.85 58.76
N ASN A 270 14.44 -3.24 59.64
CA ASN A 270 15.84 -2.83 59.52
C ASN A 270 16.57 -3.73 58.50
N THR A 271 17.44 -3.13 57.68
CA THR A 271 18.25 -3.89 56.72
C THR A 271 19.22 -4.82 57.45
N VAL A 272 19.16 -6.11 57.15
CA VAL A 272 20.07 -7.15 57.64
C VAL A 272 21.16 -7.31 56.59
N ALA A 273 22.42 -7.09 56.99
CA ALA A 273 23.59 -7.24 56.12
C ALA A 273 23.85 -8.70 55.74
#